data_AF-A0A5E6PZ47-F1
#
_entry.id   AF-A0A5E6PZ47-F1
#
_cell.length_a   1.000
_cell.length_b   1.000
_cell.length_c   1.000
_cell.angle_alpha   90.00
_cell.angle_beta   90.00
_cell.angle_gamma   90.00
#
_symmetry.space_group_name_H-M   'P 1'
#
loop_
_entity.id
_entity.type
_entity.pdbx_description
1 polymer ?
#
loop_
_entity_poly.entity_id
_entity_poly.type
_entity_poly.pdbx_seq_one_letter_code
_entity_poly.pdbx_strand_id
1 'polypeptide(L)'
;MLVIGIDRDSVHAGDDLDSHRTTIGLDPTLTLRALFEAIQGMGYLPAISGGEATWIICSSGKHIGVLAQQWPEPQLTIPAESSLSQYFADSEPRLLFRYWCQADPAYVFSQINAGHEPPPRF
;
A
#
# COMPACT_ATOMS: atom_id res chain seq x y z
N MET A 1 11.38 -18.27 2.98
CA MET A 1 10.45 -17.30 3.59
C MET A 1 11.08 -15.92 3.52
N LEU A 2 10.37 -14.96 2.95
CA LEU A 2 10.74 -13.54 2.92
C LEU A 2 9.88 -12.81 3.96
N VAL A 3 10.52 -12.04 4.85
CA VAL A 3 9.82 -11.23 5.84
C VAL A 3 9.74 -9.80 5.32
N ILE A 4 8.52 -9.29 5.17
CA ILE A 4 8.25 -7.97 4.64
C ILE A 4 7.74 -7.10 5.77
N GLY A 5 8.41 -5.98 6.03
CA GLY A 5 7.93 -4.96 6.95
C GLY A 5 6.78 -4.17 6.33
N ILE A 6 5.70 -3.99 7.06
CA ILE A 6 4.56 -3.17 6.63
C ILE A 6 4.30 -2.09 7.67
N ASP A 7 4.04 -0.88 7.22
CA ASP A 7 3.71 0.27 8.04
C ASP A 7 2.60 1.09 7.38
N ARG A 8 1.89 1.91 8.15
CA ARG A 8 0.86 2.81 7.61
C ARG A 8 0.79 4.13 8.37
N ASP A 9 0.42 5.18 7.63
CA ASP A 9 0.02 6.46 8.24
C ASP A 9 -1.18 6.24 9.18
N SER A 10 -1.29 7.09 10.20
CA SER A 10 -2.53 7.19 10.97
C SER A 10 -3.64 7.84 10.15
N VAL A 11 -4.88 7.52 10.50
CA VAL A 11 -6.12 8.04 9.89
C VAL A 11 -6.78 9.16 10.70
N HIS A 12 -6.36 9.40 11.95
CA HIS A 12 -6.93 10.41 12.83
C HIS A 12 -5.87 11.29 13.49
N ALA A 13 -6.10 12.61 13.47
CA ALA A 13 -5.30 13.56 14.23
C ALA A 13 -5.68 13.46 15.72
N GLY A 14 -5.05 12.54 16.46
CA GLY A 14 -5.14 12.53 17.92
C GLY A 14 -4.94 11.19 18.64
N ASP A 15 -5.18 10.05 17.99
CA ASP A 15 -5.31 8.76 18.72
C ASP A 15 -4.27 7.68 18.37
N ASP A 16 -3.32 7.94 17.48
CA ASP A 16 -2.31 6.98 17.04
C ASP A 16 -0.92 7.57 17.26
N LEU A 17 -0.44 7.48 18.49
CA LEU A 17 0.95 7.79 18.84
C LEU A 17 1.88 6.59 18.63
N ASP A 18 1.32 5.43 18.30
CA ASP A 18 2.05 4.19 18.08
C ASP A 18 2.34 3.95 16.60
N SER A 19 3.51 3.38 16.34
CA SER A 19 3.88 2.90 15.02
C SER A 19 3.01 1.70 14.64
N HIS A 20 2.40 1.74 13.46
CA HIS A 20 1.58 0.64 12.95
C HIS A 20 2.40 -0.51 12.37
N ARG A 21 3.71 -0.52 12.64
CA ARG A 21 4.65 -1.47 12.06
C ARG A 21 4.30 -2.88 12.46
N THR A 22 4.17 -3.73 11.45
CA THR A 22 4.13 -5.17 11.63
C THR A 22 4.91 -5.83 10.49
N THR A 23 4.95 -7.15 10.48
CA THR A 23 5.66 -7.92 9.48
C THR A 23 4.78 -9.05 8.96
N ILE A 24 4.91 -9.35 7.67
CA ILE A 24 4.28 -10.51 7.05
C ILE A 24 5.37 -11.40 6.44
N GLY A 25 5.32 -12.69 6.78
CA GLY A 25 6.23 -13.71 6.24
C GLY A 25 5.53 -14.47 5.11
N LEU A 26 6.09 -14.43 3.90
CA LEU A 26 5.54 -15.12 2.72
C LEU A 26 6.61 -15.95 2.01
N ASP A 27 6.16 -16.88 1.16
CA ASP A 27 7.07 -17.57 0.24
C ASP A 27 7.58 -16.57 -0.83
N PRO A 28 8.91 -16.43 -1.02
CA PRO A 28 9.50 -15.48 -1.97
C PRO A 28 9.14 -15.74 -3.45
N THR A 29 8.60 -16.91 -3.78
CA THR A 29 8.12 -17.26 -5.12
C THR A 29 6.70 -16.76 -5.41
N LEU A 30 5.95 -16.35 -4.39
CA LEU A 30 4.64 -15.71 -4.55
C LEU A 30 4.77 -14.35 -5.23
N THR A 31 3.64 -13.82 -5.68
CA THR A 31 3.54 -12.57 -6.42
C THR A 31 3.19 -11.38 -5.52
N LEU A 32 3.37 -10.16 -6.02
CA LEU A 32 2.87 -8.95 -5.37
C LEU A 32 1.36 -8.99 -5.14
N ARG A 33 0.59 -9.54 -6.10
CA ARG A 33 -0.85 -9.79 -5.94
C ARG A 33 -1.13 -10.57 -4.64
N ALA A 34 -0.48 -11.72 -4.46
CA ALA A 34 -0.67 -12.56 -3.28
C ALA A 34 -0.28 -11.84 -1.98
N LEU A 35 0.75 -10.99 -2.01
CA LEU A 35 1.11 -10.14 -0.86
C LEU A 35 -0.01 -9.17 -0.49
N PHE A 36 -0.58 -8.44 -1.46
CA PHE A 36 -1.66 -7.50 -1.18
C PHE A 36 -2.97 -8.20 -0.79
N GLU A 37 -3.27 -9.37 -1.37
CA GLU A 37 -4.38 -10.21 -0.92
C GLU A 37 -4.22 -10.62 0.56
N ALA A 38 -3.01 -11.01 0.97
CA ALA A 38 -2.73 -11.35 2.36
C ALA A 38 -2.85 -10.14 3.30
N ILE A 39 -2.36 -8.96 2.90
CA ILE A 39 -2.48 -7.70 3.66
C ILE A 39 -3.94 -7.27 3.82
N GLN A 40 -4.76 -7.42 2.77
CA GLN A 40 -6.20 -7.14 2.85
C GLN A 40 -6.92 -8.18 3.72
N GLY A 41 -6.59 -9.46 3.58
CA GLY A 41 -7.20 -10.56 4.35
C GLY A 41 -6.94 -10.49 5.85
N MET A 42 -5.83 -9.90 6.29
CA MET A 42 -5.56 -9.64 7.71
C MET A 42 -6.28 -8.39 8.26
N GLY A 43 -6.97 -7.62 7.43
CA GLY A 43 -7.66 -6.39 7.84
C GLY A 43 -6.70 -5.30 8.34
N TYR A 44 -5.48 -5.24 7.79
CA TYR A 44 -4.42 -4.35 8.30
C TYR A 44 -4.75 -2.87 8.12
N LEU A 45 -5.36 -2.51 6.99
CA LEU A 45 -5.79 -1.15 6.71
C LEU A 45 -7.19 -0.94 7.29
N PRO A 46 -7.40 0.10 8.11
CA PRO A 46 -8.69 0.36 8.72
C PRO A 46 -9.73 0.74 7.65
N ALA A 47 -10.95 0.21 7.80
CA ALA A 47 -12.10 0.68 7.05
C ALA A 47 -12.58 2.01 7.64
N ILE A 48 -12.67 3.05 6.81
CA ILE A 48 -13.08 4.39 7.23
C ILE A 48 -14.56 4.60 6.92
N SER A 49 -15.27 5.28 7.84
CA SER A 49 -16.65 5.70 7.63
C SER A 49 -16.76 6.55 6.36
N GLY A 50 -17.75 6.27 5.51
CA GLY A 50 -17.86 6.81 4.16
C GLY A 50 -17.38 5.85 3.07
N GLY A 51 -16.50 4.91 3.39
CA GLY A 51 -16.13 3.83 2.47
C GLY A 51 -15.08 4.20 1.42
N GLU A 52 -14.57 5.43 1.42
CA GLU A 52 -13.77 5.98 0.33
C GLU A 52 -12.29 6.16 0.68
N ALA A 53 -11.77 5.44 1.68
CA ALA A 53 -10.38 5.58 2.07
C ALA A 53 -9.41 5.21 0.93
N THR A 54 -8.50 6.12 0.62
CA THR A 54 -7.46 5.94 -0.40
C THR A 54 -6.10 5.85 0.26
N TRP A 55 -5.31 4.83 -0.10
CA TRP A 55 -3.97 4.59 0.41
C TRP A 55 -2.96 4.54 -0.73
N ILE A 56 -1.88 5.31 -0.62
CA ILE A 56 -0.75 5.22 -1.54
C ILE A 56 0.21 4.16 -1.03
N ILE A 57 0.53 3.20 -1.88
CA ILE A 57 1.48 2.14 -1.58
C ILE A 57 2.88 2.64 -1.93
N CYS A 58 3.75 2.68 -0.94
CA CYS A 58 5.14 3.10 -1.10
C CYS A 58 6.08 1.93 -0.83
N SER A 59 7.12 1.81 -1.63
CA SER A 59 8.20 0.83 -1.45
C SER A 59 9.53 1.50 -1.75
N SER A 60 10.49 1.39 -0.84
CA SER A 60 11.83 1.99 -1.02
C SER A 60 11.79 3.48 -1.42
N GLY A 61 10.84 4.23 -0.85
CA GLY A 61 10.65 5.66 -1.11
C GLY A 61 9.89 6.00 -2.42
N LYS A 62 9.48 5.01 -3.21
CA LYS A 62 8.74 5.20 -4.47
C LYS A 62 7.26 4.85 -4.30
N HIS A 63 6.39 5.58 -4.98
CA HIS A 63 4.99 5.22 -5.13
C HIS A 63 4.85 4.07 -6.14
N ILE A 64 4.26 2.97 -5.72
CA ILE A 64 4.13 1.76 -6.55
C ILE A 64 2.68 1.39 -6.84
N GLY A 65 1.72 2.14 -6.30
CA GLY A 65 0.31 1.89 -6.53
C GLY A 65 -0.61 2.58 -5.53
N VAL A 66 -1.89 2.29 -5.67
CA VAL A 66 -2.98 2.77 -4.82
C VAL A 66 -3.83 1.58 -4.40
N LEU A 67 -4.16 1.53 -3.11
CA LEU A 67 -5.17 0.65 -2.55
C LEU A 67 -6.32 1.51 -2.04
N ALA A 68 -7.52 1.28 -2.56
CA ALA A 68 -8.71 2.02 -2.17
C ALA A 68 -9.72 1.08 -1.51
N GLN A 69 -10.40 1.55 -0.47
CA GLN A 69 -11.43 0.78 0.23
C GLN A 69 -12.61 0.40 -0.68
N GLN A 70 -12.84 1.16 -1.75
CA GLN A 70 -13.87 0.89 -2.77
C GLN A 70 -13.44 -0.15 -3.81
N TRP A 71 -12.15 -0.52 -3.86
CA TRP A 71 -11.62 -1.44 -4.85
C TRP A 71 -11.40 -2.83 -4.27
N PRO A 72 -11.67 -3.91 -5.05
CA PRO A 72 -11.41 -5.28 -4.61
C PRO A 72 -9.91 -5.62 -4.57
N GLU A 73 -9.11 -4.91 -5.36
CA GLU A 73 -7.67 -5.10 -5.50
C GLU A 73 -6.96 -3.76 -5.69
N PRO A 74 -5.67 -3.66 -5.31
CA PRO A 74 -4.89 -2.45 -5.57
C PRO A 74 -4.56 -2.28 -7.05
N GLN A 75 -4.40 -1.04 -7.50
CA GLN A 75 -3.80 -0.73 -8.79
C GLN A 75 -2.32 -0.40 -8.61
N LEU A 76 -1.46 -1.09 -9.34
CA LEU A 76 -0.01 -0.97 -9.23
C LEU A 76 0.58 -0.34 -10.49
N THR A 77 1.67 0.43 -10.33
CA THR A 77 2.47 0.95 -11.46
C THR A 77 3.47 -0.09 -11.98
N ILE A 78 3.55 -1.23 -11.30
CA ILE A 78 4.42 -2.37 -11.58
C ILE A 78 3.57 -3.62 -11.79
N PRO A 79 4.07 -4.65 -12.50
CA PRO A 79 3.30 -5.88 -12.73
C PRO A 79 2.96 -6.59 -11.41
N ALA A 80 1.67 -6.80 -11.14
CA ALA A 80 1.20 -7.51 -9.95
C ALA A 80 1.68 -8.97 -9.88
N GLU A 81 2.03 -9.55 -11.02
CA GLU A 81 2.56 -10.93 -11.14
C GLU A 81 4.08 -11.03 -10.95
N SER A 82 4.77 -9.92 -10.66
CA SER A 82 6.19 -9.98 -10.28
C SER A 82 6.35 -10.76 -8.97
N SER A 83 7.32 -11.68 -8.93
CA SER A 83 7.60 -12.43 -7.71
C SER A 83 8.20 -11.53 -6.63
N LEU A 84 7.95 -11.87 -5.37
CA LEU A 84 8.46 -11.10 -4.23
C LEU A 84 9.99 -11.10 -4.19
N SER A 85 10.63 -12.23 -4.49
CA SER A 85 12.09 -12.34 -4.60
C SER A 85 12.68 -11.42 -5.66
N GLN A 86 12.04 -11.32 -6.83
CA GLN A 86 12.50 -10.44 -7.89
C GLN A 86 12.28 -8.98 -7.53
N TYR A 87 11.10 -8.66 -7.00
CA TYR A 87 10.73 -7.28 -6.69
C TYR A 87 11.59 -6.67 -5.57
N PHE A 88 11.86 -7.44 -4.52
CA PHE A 88 12.67 -7.00 -3.38
C PHE A 88 14.16 -7.39 -3.49
N ALA A 89 14.65 -7.82 -4.65
CA ALA A 89 16.04 -8.31 -4.80
C ALA A 89 17.09 -7.28 -4.35
N ASP A 90 16.87 -6.01 -4.71
CA ASP A 90 17.86 -4.93 -4.52
C ASP A 90 17.46 -3.93 -3.41
N SER A 91 16.43 -4.24 -2.61
CA SER A 91 15.98 -3.32 -1.57
C SER A 91 15.44 -4.03 -0.35
N GLU A 92 15.43 -3.32 0.77
CA GLU A 92 14.85 -3.86 1.98
C GLU A 92 13.35 -4.13 1.77
N PRO A 93 12.84 -5.35 2.07
CA PRO A 93 11.44 -5.70 1.85
C PRO A 93 10.52 -4.93 2.79
N ARG A 94 10.09 -3.73 2.37
CA ARG A 94 9.24 -2.84 3.16
C ARG A 94 8.18 -2.15 2.32
N LEU A 95 6.97 -2.10 2.85
CA LEU A 95 5.87 -1.29 2.32
C LEU A 95 5.42 -0.26 3.35
N LEU A 96 5.08 0.93 2.87
CA LEU A 96 4.43 1.98 3.64
C LEU A 96 3.12 2.37 2.96
N PHE A 97 2.01 2.31 3.68
CA PHE A 97 0.71 2.76 3.21
C PHE A 97 0.43 4.17 3.71
N ARG A 98 0.49 5.15 2.80
CA ARG A 98 0.22 6.54 3.15
C ARG A 98 -1.26 6.85 3.00
N TYR A 99 -1.90 7.30 4.07
CA TYR A 99 -3.32 7.63 4.07
C TYR A 99 -3.56 8.90 3.26
N TRP A 100 -4.38 8.82 2.22
CA TRP A 100 -4.69 9.92 1.31
C TRP A 100 -6.14 10.39 1.42
N CYS A 101 -6.69 10.30 2.64
CA CYS A 101 -8.04 10.72 2.95
C CYS A 101 -9.08 9.98 2.09
N GLN A 102 -10.20 10.64 1.79
CA GLN A 102 -11.23 10.19 0.86
C GLN A 102 -11.04 10.77 -0.55
N ALA A 103 -9.79 10.97 -0.97
CA ALA A 103 -9.48 11.46 -2.31
C ALA A 103 -9.85 10.42 -3.37
N ASP A 104 -10.25 10.88 -4.56
CA ASP A 104 -10.56 10.00 -5.70
C ASP A 104 -9.35 9.09 -6.02
N PRO A 105 -9.46 7.76 -5.78
CA PRO A 105 -8.35 6.85 -5.94
C PRO A 105 -7.90 6.71 -7.40
N ALA A 106 -8.80 6.88 -8.37
CA ALA A 106 -8.46 6.82 -9.78
C ALA A 106 -7.61 8.03 -10.19
N TYR A 107 -7.96 9.22 -9.69
CA TYR A 107 -7.17 10.42 -9.92
C TYR A 107 -5.79 10.32 -9.26
N VAL A 108 -5.72 9.88 -7.99
CA VAL A 108 -4.44 9.66 -7.28
C VAL A 108 -3.55 8.66 -8.04
N PHE A 109 -4.11 7.53 -8.47
CA PHE A 109 -3.37 6.54 -9.26
C PHE A 109 -2.87 7.12 -10.58
N SER A 110 -3.70 7.90 -11.28
CA SER A 110 -3.30 8.52 -12.56
C SER A 110 -2.08 9.43 -12.42
N GLN A 111 -2.00 10.23 -11.34
CA GLN A 111 -0.85 11.10 -11.07
C GLN A 111 0.42 10.28 -10.82
N ILE A 112 0.32 9.28 -9.95
CA ILE A 112 1.44 8.41 -9.61
C ILE A 112 1.94 7.63 -10.84
N ASN A 113 1.02 7.10 -11.64
CA ASN A 113 1.36 6.34 -12.85
C ASN A 113 2.01 7.23 -13.93
N ALA A 114 1.68 8.52 -13.97
CA ALA A 114 2.36 9.52 -14.80
C ALA A 114 3.72 9.98 -14.23
N GLY A 115 4.11 9.51 -13.04
CA GLY A 115 5.34 9.92 -12.35
C GLY A 115 5.23 11.30 -11.67
N HIS A 116 4.03 11.82 -11.49
CA HIS A 116 3.77 13.07 -10.78
C HIS A 116 3.63 12.85 -9.28
N GLU A 117 3.71 13.96 -8.53
CA GLU A 117 3.35 13.92 -7.12
C GLU A 117 1.85 13.65 -6.94
N PRO A 118 1.46 12.91 -5.90
CA PRO A 118 0.04 12.73 -5.57
C PRO A 118 -0.64 14.08 -5.31
N PRO A 119 -1.94 14.21 -5.61
CA PRO A 119 -2.65 15.48 -5.45
C PRO A 119 -2.66 15.93 -3.98
N PRO A 120 -2.72 17.24 -3.69
CA PRO A 120 -2.75 17.74 -2.32
C PRO A 120 -3.85 17.06 -1.48
N ARG A 121 -3.54 16.85 -0.20
CA ARG A 121 -4.57 16.52 0.80
C ARG A 121 -5.21 17.86 1.15
N PHE A 122 -6.42 18.12 0.64
CA PHE A 122 -7.22 19.36 0.79
C PHE A 122 -6.81 20.55 -0.09
#